data_AF-A0A4Q3C445-F1
#
_entry.id   AF-A0A4Q3C445-F1
#
_cell.length_a   1.000
_cell.length_b   1.000
_cell.length_c   1.000
_cell.angle_alpha   90.00
_cell.angle_beta   90.00
_cell.angle_gamma   90.00
#
_symmetry.space_group_name_H-M   'P 1'
#
loop_
_entity.id
_entity.type
_entity.pdbx_description
1 polymer ?
#
loop_
_entity_poly.entity_id
_entity_poly.type
_entity_poly.pdbx_seq_one_letter_code
_entity_poly.pdbx_strand_id
1 'polypeptide(L)'
;MNLRDIIRTLNLIPHPEGGWYAEMHRIATSEGERSSGTAIYYALGEGDRSHWHRVNATEIWHYYAGAPIELSLSPGKGVTTHILGADLAAGQRPQAIVEPYH
;
A
#
# COMPACT_ATOMS: atom_id res chain seq x y z
N MET A 1 4.78 19.58 0.52
CA MET A 1 5.95 18.69 0.36
C MET A 1 5.71 17.86 -0.90
N ASN A 2 6.69 17.74 -1.80
CA ASN A 2 6.54 16.94 -3.03
C ASN A 2 7.01 15.49 -2.83
N LEU A 3 6.82 14.61 -3.84
CA LEU A 3 7.22 13.20 -3.74
C LEU A 3 8.72 13.01 -3.44
N ARG A 4 9.62 13.78 -4.06
CA ARG A 4 11.07 13.66 -3.84
C ARG A 4 11.45 14.01 -2.40
N ASP A 5 10.79 15.01 -1.83
CA ASP A 5 10.97 15.35 -0.42
C ASP A 5 10.50 14.22 0.49
N ILE A 6 9.37 13.57 0.18
CA ILE A 6 8.85 12.42 0.94
C ILE A 6 9.81 11.23 0.85
N ILE A 7 10.25 10.86 -0.36
CA ILE A 7 11.23 9.77 -0.59
C ILE A 7 12.47 9.99 0.27
N ARG A 8 13.04 11.19 0.24
CA ARG A 8 14.22 11.53 1.03
C ARG A 8 13.95 11.52 2.53
N THR A 9 12.81 12.07 2.97
CA THR A 9 12.48 12.19 4.40
C THR A 9 12.22 10.83 5.04
N LEU A 10 11.57 9.93 4.31
CA LEU A 10 11.20 8.60 4.79
C LEU A 10 12.17 7.50 4.36
N ASN A 11 13.28 7.86 3.69
CA ASN A 11 14.27 6.93 3.13
C ASN A 11 13.64 5.83 2.25
N LEU A 12 12.70 6.22 1.38
CA LEU A 12 12.04 5.26 0.49
C LEU A 12 12.99 4.78 -0.61
N ILE A 13 12.86 3.51 -0.97
CA ILE A 13 13.56 2.87 -2.09
C ILE A 13 12.54 2.38 -3.13
N PRO A 14 12.94 2.13 -4.39
CA PRO A 14 12.04 1.55 -5.37
C PRO A 14 11.47 0.20 -4.91
N HIS A 15 10.16 0.02 -5.05
CA HIS A 15 9.49 -1.26 -4.74
C HIS A 15 9.47 -2.17 -5.98
N PRO A 16 9.64 -3.50 -5.83
CA PRO A 16 9.59 -4.44 -6.97
C PRO A 16 8.30 -4.38 -7.79
N GLU A 17 7.18 -4.00 -7.17
CA GLU A 17 5.87 -3.91 -7.81
C GLU A 17 5.62 -2.53 -8.45
N GLY A 18 6.55 -1.59 -8.33
CA GLY A 18 6.42 -0.20 -8.74
C GLY A 18 6.17 0.74 -7.56
N GLY A 19 6.46 2.03 -7.75
CA GLY A 19 6.44 3.02 -6.67
C GLY A 19 7.65 2.93 -5.73
N TRP A 20 7.47 3.49 -4.54
CA TRP A 20 8.52 3.67 -3.54
C TRP A 20 8.05 3.17 -2.18
N TYR A 21 8.91 2.52 -1.43
CA TYR A 21 8.55 1.99 -0.12
C TYR A 21 9.70 2.03 0.89
N ALA A 22 9.36 1.93 2.17
CA ALA A 22 10.31 1.60 3.23
C ALA A 22 9.58 0.84 4.34
N GLU A 23 10.20 -0.22 4.86
CA GLU A 23 9.69 -0.91 6.04
C GLU A 23 9.98 -0.09 7.30
N MET A 24 8.92 0.25 8.02
CA MET A 24 8.97 1.02 9.27
C MET A 24 9.03 0.10 10.48
N HIS A 25 8.33 -1.04 10.42
CA HIS A 25 8.21 -1.95 11.55
C HIS A 25 8.01 -3.39 11.10
N ARG A 26 8.55 -4.31 11.90
CA ARG A 26 8.35 -5.74 11.80
C ARG A 26 8.24 -6.31 13.21
N ILE A 27 7.17 -7.04 13.47
CA ILE A 27 6.98 -7.71 14.77
C ILE A 27 8.02 -8.82 14.88
N ALA A 28 8.74 -8.85 16.01
CA ALA A 28 9.75 -9.86 16.29
C ALA A 28 9.14 -11.27 16.29
N THR A 29 9.87 -12.23 15.75
CA THR A 29 9.45 -13.63 15.64
C THR A 29 10.67 -14.54 15.72
N SER A 30 10.46 -15.82 15.95
CA SER A 30 11.54 -16.82 15.99
C SER A 30 12.21 -16.96 14.63
N GLU A 31 13.47 -17.38 14.62
CA GLU A 31 14.19 -17.62 13.36
C GLU A 31 13.47 -18.67 12.51
N GLY A 32 13.28 -18.37 11.22
CA GLY A 32 12.55 -19.23 10.27
C GLY A 32 11.03 -19.09 10.31
N GLU A 33 10.46 -18.34 11.25
CA GLU A 33 9.03 -18.07 11.31
C GLU A 33 8.65 -16.78 10.57
N ARG A 34 7.43 -16.74 10.03
CA ARG A 34 6.88 -15.51 9.44
C ARG A 34 6.51 -14.54 10.56
N SER A 35 6.86 -13.27 10.40
CA SER A 35 6.38 -12.22 11.30
C SER A 35 4.84 -12.13 11.25
N SER A 36 4.21 -11.90 12.40
CA SER A 36 2.76 -11.71 12.50
C SER A 36 2.27 -10.40 11.91
N GLY A 37 3.17 -9.44 11.67
CA GLY A 37 2.82 -8.16 11.06
C GLY A 37 4.03 -7.30 10.70
N THR A 38 3.90 -6.61 9.58
CA THR A 38 4.85 -5.58 9.13
C THR A 38 4.08 -4.30 8.82
N ALA A 39 4.75 -3.16 8.95
CA ALA A 39 4.23 -1.87 8.52
C ALA A 39 5.25 -1.20 7.62
N ILE A 40 4.77 -0.64 6.50
CA ILE A 40 5.58 0.05 5.53
C ILE A 40 4.99 1.44 5.25
N TYR A 41 5.84 2.35 4.77
CA TYR A 41 5.40 3.45 3.94
C TYR A 41 5.40 3.02 2.48
N TYR A 42 4.42 3.49 1.71
CA TYR A 42 4.33 3.28 0.27
C TYR A 42 3.88 4.58 -0.41
N ALA A 43 4.49 4.92 -1.55
CA ALA A 43 4.20 6.13 -2.30
C ALA A 43 4.27 5.88 -3.81
N LEU A 44 3.37 6.53 -4.54
CA LEU A 44 3.33 6.55 -6.00
C LEU A 44 3.56 7.98 -6.50
N GLY A 45 4.39 8.11 -7.53
CA GLY A 45 4.48 9.33 -8.32
C GLY A 45 3.52 9.37 -9.50
N GLU A 46 3.54 10.48 -10.22
CA GLU A 46 2.78 10.62 -11.46
C GLU A 46 3.24 9.57 -12.48
N GLY A 47 2.29 8.78 -12.99
CA GLY A 47 2.55 7.69 -13.93
C GLY A 47 3.04 6.38 -13.29
N ASP A 48 3.39 6.39 -11.99
CA ASP A 48 3.69 5.16 -11.27
C ASP A 48 2.41 4.36 -11.01
N ARG A 49 2.55 3.04 -10.95
CA ARG A 49 1.49 2.12 -10.51
C ARG A 49 2.09 0.97 -9.72
N SER A 50 1.32 0.44 -8.78
CA SER A 50 1.58 -0.91 -8.26
C SER A 50 1.03 -1.92 -9.27
N HIS A 51 1.89 -2.82 -9.74
CA HIS A 51 1.49 -3.90 -10.64
C HIS A 51 0.66 -4.94 -9.89
N TRP A 52 -0.18 -5.67 -10.63
CA TRP A 52 -0.93 -6.79 -10.08
C TRP A 52 0.00 -7.79 -9.40
N HIS A 53 -0.28 -8.06 -8.13
CA HIS A 53 0.41 -9.03 -7.30
C HIS A 53 -0.60 -9.64 -6.34
N ARG A 54 -0.18 -10.65 -5.59
CA ARG A 54 -0.98 -11.26 -4.53
C ARG A 54 -0.10 -11.64 -3.37
N VAL A 55 -0.64 -11.52 -2.18
CA VAL A 55 0.03 -11.90 -0.93
C VAL A 55 -0.78 -12.96 -0.19
N ASN A 56 -0.09 -13.79 0.58
CA ASN A 56 -0.72 -14.83 1.40
C ASN A 56 -1.06 -14.37 2.82
N ALA A 57 -1.22 -13.06 3.03
CA ALA A 57 -1.60 -12.45 4.29
C ALA A 57 -2.52 -11.25 4.02
N THR A 58 -3.31 -10.86 5.01
CA THR A 58 -4.14 -9.66 4.92
C THR A 58 -3.24 -8.43 4.83
N GLU A 59 -3.55 -7.55 3.89
CA GLU A 59 -2.90 -6.25 3.76
C GLU A 59 -3.90 -5.13 4.06
N ILE A 60 -3.50 -4.18 4.90
CA ILE A 60 -4.36 -3.06 5.30
C ILE A 60 -3.74 -1.77 4.76
N TRP A 61 -4.41 -1.17 3.79
CA TRP A 61 -4.00 0.06 3.16
C TRP A 61 -4.46 1.26 3.97
N HIS A 62 -3.58 2.25 4.13
CA HIS A 62 -3.84 3.48 4.88
C HIS A 62 -3.43 4.68 4.02
N TYR A 63 -4.39 5.57 3.73
CA TYR A 63 -4.10 6.86 3.12
C TYR A 63 -3.47 7.80 4.14
N TYR A 64 -2.35 8.42 3.77
CA TYR A 64 -1.70 9.45 4.60
C TYR A 64 -1.72 10.83 3.97
N ALA A 65 -1.41 10.95 2.68
CA ALA A 65 -1.33 12.25 2.00
C ALA A 65 -1.33 12.11 0.47
N GLY A 66 -1.53 13.22 -0.22
CA GLY A 66 -1.43 13.30 -1.69
C GLY A 66 -2.77 13.10 -2.39
N ALA A 67 -2.72 12.79 -3.69
CA ALA A 67 -3.90 12.44 -4.46
C ALA A 67 -4.51 11.11 -3.94
N PRO A 68 -5.83 10.91 -4.03
CA PRO A 68 -6.43 9.62 -3.72
C PRO A 68 -5.90 8.55 -4.68
N ILE A 69 -5.81 7.30 -4.20
CA ILE A 69 -5.36 6.16 -4.99
C ILE A 69 -6.56 5.32 -5.41
N GLU A 70 -6.57 4.90 -6.66
CA GLU A 70 -7.46 3.84 -7.12
C GLU A 70 -6.85 2.48 -6.78
N LEU A 71 -7.44 1.78 -5.81
CA LEU A 71 -7.05 0.44 -5.40
C LEU A 71 -7.97 -0.59 -6.07
N SER A 72 -7.43 -1.36 -6.99
CA SER A 72 -8.16 -2.42 -7.70
C SER A 72 -7.82 -3.79 -7.09
N LEU A 73 -8.85 -4.56 -6.72
CA LEU A 73 -8.73 -5.88 -6.09
C LEU A 73 -9.42 -6.94 -6.94
N SER A 74 -8.89 -8.17 -6.95
CA SER A 74 -9.50 -9.26 -7.71
C SER A 74 -9.31 -10.62 -7.04
N PRO A 75 -10.39 -11.29 -6.58
CA PRO A 75 -10.31 -12.67 -6.08
C PRO A 75 -10.11 -13.71 -7.20
N GLY A 76 -9.48 -13.32 -8.32
CA GLY A 76 -9.34 -14.11 -9.55
C GLY A 76 -10.57 -14.11 -10.45
N LYS A 77 -11.64 -13.38 -10.09
CA LYS A 77 -12.86 -13.21 -10.89
C LYS A 77 -13.37 -11.78 -10.75
N GLY A 78 -13.41 -11.03 -11.87
CA GLY A 78 -13.80 -9.63 -11.86
C GLY A 78 -12.81 -8.72 -11.13
N VAL A 79 -13.07 -7.43 -11.15
CA VAL A 79 -12.26 -6.42 -10.45
C VAL A 79 -13.22 -5.51 -9.68
N THR A 80 -12.90 -5.27 -8.41
CA THR A 80 -13.57 -4.26 -7.59
C THR A 80 -12.59 -3.14 -7.31
N THR A 81 -13.06 -1.91 -7.41
CA THR A 81 -12.22 -0.72 -7.25
C THR A 81 -12.65 0.07 -6.02
N HIS A 82 -11.68 0.47 -5.21
CA HIS A 82 -11.84 1.33 -4.05
C HIS A 82 -11.04 2.62 -4.27
N ILE A 83 -11.59 3.75 -3.82
CA ILE A 83 -10.86 5.02 -3.83
C ILE A 83 -10.32 5.29 -2.42
N LEU A 84 -9.01 5.11 -2.27
CA LEU A 84 -8.28 5.29 -1.03
C LEU A 84 -7.89 6.77 -0.87
N GLY A 85 -8.56 7.48 0.04
CA GLY A 85 -8.38 8.93 0.20
C GLY A 85 -9.18 9.53 1.35
N ALA A 86 -9.00 10.83 1.58
CA ALA A 86 -9.57 11.54 2.74
C ALA A 86 -10.92 12.23 2.49
N ASP A 87 -11.39 12.34 1.25
CA ASP A 87 -12.68 12.98 0.95
C ASP A 87 -13.86 12.04 1.21
N LEU A 88 -14.30 12.01 2.47
CA LEU A 88 -15.40 11.16 2.91
C LEU A 88 -16.74 11.51 2.23
N ALA A 89 -16.96 12.80 1.92
CA ALA A 89 -18.18 13.28 1.27
C ALA A 89 -18.27 12.80 -0.18
N ALA A 90 -17.12 12.70 -0.87
CA ALA A 90 -17.00 12.07 -2.18
C ALA A 90 -16.99 10.52 -2.14
N GLY A 91 -17.19 9.91 -0.97
CA GLY A 91 -17.23 8.45 -0.81
C GLY A 91 -15.86 7.78 -0.70
N GLN A 92 -14.77 8.54 -0.66
CA GLN A 92 -13.43 7.98 -0.43
C GLN A 92 -13.34 7.37 0.96
N ARG A 93 -12.46 6.39 1.13
CA ARG A 93 -12.16 5.80 2.43
C ARG A 93 -10.66 5.86 2.67
N PRO A 94 -10.19 6.32 3.84
CA PRO A 94 -8.76 6.40 4.10
C PRO A 94 -8.15 5.03 4.45
N GLN A 95 -8.97 3.98 4.55
CA GLN A 95 -8.52 2.62 4.81
C GLN A 95 -9.26 1.61 3.94
N ALA A 96 -8.55 0.56 3.53
CA ALA A 96 -9.09 -0.58 2.82
C ALA A 96 -8.35 -1.87 3.24
N ILE A 97 -9.05 -2.99 3.21
CA ILE A 97 -8.49 -4.31 3.52
C ILE A 97 -8.43 -5.11 2.21
N VAL A 98 -7.26 -5.68 1.93
CA VAL A 98 -7.05 -6.68 0.89
C VAL A 98 -6.90 -8.02 1.59
N GLU A 99 -7.82 -8.94 1.33
CA GLU A 99 -7.78 -10.27 1.92
C GLU A 99 -6.64 -11.12 1.32
N PRO A 100 -6.16 -12.15 2.04
CA PRO A 100 -5.15 -13.06 1.50
C PRO A 100 -5.58 -13.63 0.15
N TYR A 101 -4.68 -13.61 -0.83
CA TYR A 101 -4.84 -14.15 -2.18
C TYR A 101 -5.88 -13.44 -3.07
N HIS A 102 -6.27 -12.21 -2.73
CA HIS A 102 -7.11 -11.32 -3.57
C HIS A 102 -6.29 -10.37 -4.45
#